data_AF-A0A4Y2SYJ0-F1
#
_entry.id   AF-A0A4Y2SYJ0-F1
#
_cell.length_a   1.000
_cell.length_b   1.000
_cell.length_c   1.000
_cell.angle_alpha   90.00
_cell.angle_beta   90.00
_cell.angle_gamma   90.00
#
_symmetry.space_group_name_H-M   'P 1'
#
loop_
_entity.id
_entity.type
_entity.pdbx_description
1 polymer ?
#
loop_
_entity_poly.entity_id
_entity_poly.type
_entity_poly.pdbx_seq_one_letter_code
_entity_poly.pdbx_strand_id
1 'polypeptide(L)'
;MPNDQSANIARVAVKAPPFWRANPALWFRQMESQFTLAGVTSEIAKFHHIVAALQPEELEVVGDIMLNPPADEPYDALRKRLCSQYADSEEQRLRDLISGMQLGVR
;
A
#
# COMPACT_ATOMS: atom_id res chain seq x y z
N MET A 1 24.58 -14.42 -37.51
CA MET A 1 24.71 -13.37 -36.48
C MET A 1 23.43 -13.39 -35.65
N PRO A 2 23.48 -13.57 -34.32
CA PRO A 2 22.29 -13.77 -33.52
C PRO A 2 21.50 -12.47 -33.35
N ASN A 3 20.19 -12.65 -33.22
CA ASN A 3 19.13 -11.67 -33.20
C ASN A 3 19.18 -10.87 -31.89
N ASP A 4 19.62 -9.60 -31.93
CA ASP A 4 19.46 -8.67 -30.80
C ASP A 4 17.99 -8.24 -30.74
N GLN A 5 17.14 -9.12 -30.23
CA GLN A 5 15.83 -8.71 -29.73
C GLN A 5 16.06 -7.98 -28.42
N SER A 6 16.49 -6.73 -28.53
CA SER A 6 16.23 -5.70 -27.54
C SER A 6 14.72 -5.64 -27.35
N ALA A 7 14.19 -6.49 -26.46
CA ALA A 7 12.81 -6.44 -26.03
C ALA A 7 12.59 -5.03 -25.45
N ASN A 8 11.93 -4.19 -26.23
CA ASN A 8 11.53 -2.86 -25.81
C ASN A 8 10.42 -3.07 -24.78
N ILE A 9 10.80 -3.38 -23.54
CA ILE A 9 9.88 -3.47 -22.42
C ILE A 9 9.36 -2.05 -22.23
N ALA A 10 8.19 -1.76 -22.81
CA ALA A 10 7.45 -0.55 -22.55
C ALA A 10 7.10 -0.55 -21.07
N ARG A 11 7.97 0.06 -20.26
CA ARG A 11 7.84 0.08 -18.80
C ARG A 11 6.58 0.87 -18.49
N VAL A 12 5.57 0.22 -17.94
CA VAL A 12 4.36 0.92 -17.49
C VAL A 12 4.78 1.86 -16.37
N ALA A 13 4.52 3.15 -16.53
CA ALA A 13 4.73 4.10 -15.45
C ALA A 13 3.86 3.71 -14.26
N VAL A 14 4.45 3.54 -13.08
CA VAL A 14 3.71 3.27 -11.85
C VAL A 14 2.85 4.49 -11.54
N LYS A 15 1.58 4.44 -11.91
CA LYS A 15 0.58 5.41 -11.50
C LYS A 15 -0.01 4.92 -10.19
N ALA A 16 0.46 5.50 -9.09
CA ALA A 16 -0.06 5.15 -7.80
C ALA A 16 -1.49 5.69 -7.64
N PRO A 17 -2.50 4.82 -7.39
CA PRO A 17 -3.84 5.27 -7.07
C PRO A 17 -3.86 5.91 -5.67
N PRO A 18 -4.86 6.76 -5.37
CA PRO A 18 -5.03 7.30 -4.03
C PRO A 18 -5.13 6.17 -3.00
N PHE A 19 -4.52 6.34 -1.83
CA PHE A 19 -4.50 5.35 -0.77
C PHE A 19 -5.91 5.03 -0.26
N TRP A 20 -6.23 3.74 -0.10
CA TRP A 20 -7.54 3.30 0.37
C TRP A 20 -7.50 2.99 1.87
N ARG A 21 -7.91 3.97 2.69
CA ARG A 21 -8.01 3.81 4.15
C ARG A 21 -9.04 2.74 4.58
N ALA A 22 -10.04 2.46 3.74
CA ALA A 22 -11.01 1.40 4.00
C ALA A 22 -10.35 0.01 3.91
N ASN A 23 -9.64 -0.27 2.81
CA ASN A 23 -8.99 -1.56 2.58
C ASN A 23 -7.53 -1.36 2.15
N PRO A 24 -6.64 -1.05 3.11
CA PRO A 24 -5.22 -0.86 2.83
C PRO A 24 -4.60 -2.11 2.18
N ALA A 25 -4.98 -3.30 2.65
CA ALA A 25 -4.46 -4.56 2.12
C ALA A 25 -4.73 -4.74 0.62
N LEU A 26 -5.92 -4.35 0.14
CA LEU A 26 -6.29 -4.45 -1.27
C LEU A 26 -5.52 -3.42 -2.12
N TRP A 27 -5.36 -2.21 -1.61
CA TRP A 27 -4.55 -1.18 -2.27
C TRP A 27 -3.08 -1.61 -2.42
N PHE A 28 -2.50 -2.23 -1.39
CA PHE A 28 -1.15 -2.81 -1.49
C PHE A 28 -1.06 -3.90 -2.55
N ARG A 29 -2.05 -4.79 -2.64
CA ARG A 29 -2.10 -5.81 -3.72
C ARG A 29 -2.15 -5.17 -5.11
N GLN A 30 -2.88 -4.07 -5.27
CA GLN A 30 -2.91 -3.33 -6.52
C GLN A 30 -1.55 -2.70 -6.86
N MET A 31 -0.87 -2.11 -5.87
CA MET A 31 0.48 -1.58 -6.03
C MET A 31 1.50 -2.67 -6.38
N GLU A 32 1.41 -3.86 -5.77
CA GLU A 32 2.26 -5.00 -6.14
C GLU A 32 2.09 -5.38 -7.61
N SER A 33 0.86 -5.41 -8.12
CA SER A 33 0.60 -5.66 -9.54
C SER A 33 1.22 -4.58 -10.44
N GLN A 34 1.14 -3.30 -10.05
CA GLN A 34 1.79 -2.21 -10.77
C GLN A 34 3.32 -2.34 -10.75
N PHE A 35 3.91 -2.73 -9.61
CA PHE A 35 5.35 -2.98 -9.51
C PHE A 35 5.79 -4.12 -10.41
N THR A 36 5.04 -5.22 -10.45
CA THR A 36 5.31 -6.33 -11.37
C THR A 36 5.26 -5.88 -12.83
N LEU A 37 4.26 -5.09 -13.21
CA LEU A 37 4.13 -4.56 -14.59
C LEU A 37 5.25 -3.57 -14.95
N ALA A 38 5.73 -2.79 -13.99
CA ALA A 38 6.81 -1.83 -14.17
C ALA A 38 8.22 -2.46 -14.03
N GLY A 39 8.31 -3.74 -13.65
CA GLY A 39 9.58 -4.42 -13.38
C GLY A 39 10.28 -3.95 -12.09
N VAL A 40 9.54 -3.38 -11.13
CA VAL A 40 10.06 -2.92 -9.85
C VAL A 40 10.18 -4.09 -8.88
N THR A 41 11.39 -4.63 -8.77
CA THR A 41 11.71 -5.74 -7.86
C THR A 41 12.40 -5.27 -6.58
N SER A 42 13.09 -4.12 -6.61
CA SER A 42 13.78 -3.57 -5.44
C SER A 42 12.80 -3.09 -4.39
N GLU A 43 12.99 -3.56 -3.16
CA GLU A 43 12.13 -3.21 -2.05
C GLU A 43 12.23 -1.74 -1.65
N ILE A 44 13.43 -1.17 -1.73
CA ILE A 44 13.68 0.27 -1.55
C ILE A 44 12.89 1.06 -2.60
N ALA A 45 12.91 0.62 -3.86
CA ALA A 45 12.13 1.27 -4.93
C ALA A 45 10.62 1.19 -4.66
N LYS A 46 10.11 0.02 -4.22
CA LYS A 46 8.70 -0.13 -3.81
C LYS A 46 8.37 0.81 -2.66
N PHE A 47 9.22 0.88 -1.63
CA PHE A 47 9.04 1.78 -0.49
C PHE A 47 8.91 3.23 -0.94
N HIS A 48 9.82 3.74 -1.77
CA HIS A 48 9.72 5.11 -2.29
C HIS A 48 8.47 5.35 -3.13
N HIS A 49 8.05 4.38 -3.94
CA HIS A 49 6.80 4.49 -4.70
C HIS A 49 5.56 4.56 -3.80
N ILE A 50 5.53 3.78 -2.71
CA ILE A 50 4.45 3.84 -1.74
C ILE A 50 4.46 5.17 -1.02
N VAL A 51 5.61 5.61 -0.50
CA VAL A 51 5.77 6.92 0.16
C VAL A 51 5.28 8.06 -0.73
N ALA A 52 5.59 8.02 -2.04
CA ALA A 52 5.13 9.02 -3.00
C ALA A 52 3.62 8.99 -3.26
N ALA A 53 2.96 7.86 -2.96
CA ALA A 53 1.51 7.68 -3.12
C ALA A 53 0.71 8.06 -1.87
N LEU A 54 1.37 8.12 -0.71
CA LEU A 54 0.73 8.39 0.57
C LEU A 54 0.45 9.87 0.75
N GLN A 55 -0.65 10.18 1.44
CA GLN A 55 -1.02 11.53 1.85
C GLN A 55 -0.32 11.90 3.16
N PRO A 56 -0.20 13.20 3.51
CA PRO A 56 0.46 13.65 4.73
C PRO A 56 -0.03 12.93 5.99
N GLU A 57 -1.34 12.73 6.13
CA GLU A 57 -1.96 12.01 7.25
C GLU A 57 -1.43 10.58 7.41
N GLU A 58 -1.17 9.90 6.28
CA GLU A 58 -0.64 8.54 6.26
C GLU A 58 0.85 8.51 6.60
N LEU A 59 1.59 9.51 6.10
CA LEU A 59 3.01 9.69 6.39
C LEU A 59 3.24 9.96 7.88
N GLU A 60 2.33 10.66 8.57
CA GLU A 60 2.39 10.84 10.02
C GLU A 60 2.27 9.50 10.77
N VAL A 61 1.41 8.58 10.30
CA VAL A 61 1.24 7.24 10.90
C VAL A 61 2.50 6.37 10.76
N VAL A 62 3.17 6.46 9.60
CA VAL A 62 4.39 5.69 9.30
C VAL A 62 5.66 6.51 9.49
N GLY A 63 5.58 7.69 10.10
CA GLY A 63 6.70 8.63 10.21
C GLY A 63 7.89 8.04 10.95
N ASP A 64 7.62 7.23 11.98
CA ASP A 64 8.66 6.49 12.72
C ASP A 64 9.43 5.52 11.81
N ILE A 65 8.73 4.82 10.91
CA ILE A 65 9.32 3.89 9.92
C ILE A 65 10.07 4.66 8.84
N MET A 66 9.62 5.88 8.48
CA MET A 66 10.33 6.70 7.50
C MET A 66 11.62 7.30 8.07
N LEU A 67 11.60 7.70 9.34
CA LEU A 67 12.76 8.25 10.05
C LEU A 67 13.75 7.15 10.43
N ASN A 68 13.26 5.96 10.76
CA ASN A 68 14.05 4.79 11.10
C ASN A 68 13.57 3.57 10.29
N PRO A 69 13.91 3.50 8.99
CA PRO A 69 13.51 2.35 8.18
C PRO A 69 14.21 1.08 8.67
N PRO A 70 13.46 -0.02 8.89
CA PRO A 70 14.06 -1.30 9.22
C PRO A 70 14.94 -1.77 8.04
N ALA A 71 16.09 -2.37 8.34
CA ALA A 71 17.12 -2.65 7.34
C ALA A 71 16.79 -3.83 6.40
N ASP A 72 15.91 -4.74 6.83
CA ASP A 72 15.65 -5.99 6.10
C ASP A 72 14.43 -5.88 5.17
N GLU A 73 13.34 -5.24 5.63
CA GLU A 73 12.05 -5.20 4.91
C GLU A 73 11.26 -3.88 5.10
N PRO A 74 11.77 -2.70 4.68
CA PRO A 74 11.08 -1.40 4.81
C PRO A 74 9.67 -1.37 4.21
N TYR A 75 9.45 -2.05 3.08
CA TYR A 75 8.13 -2.11 2.45
C TYR A 75 7.13 -2.93 3.27
N ASP A 76 7.53 -4.11 3.76
CA ASP A 76 6.62 -4.96 4.54
C ASP A 76 6.30 -4.36 5.90
N ALA A 77 7.28 -3.71 6.55
CA ALA A 77 7.06 -2.97 7.78
C ALA A 77 6.02 -1.83 7.60
N LEU A 78 6.17 -1.04 6.54
CA LEU A 78 5.24 0.03 6.20
C LEU A 78 3.84 -0.53 5.88
N ARG A 79 3.77 -1.62 5.11
CA ARG A 79 2.52 -2.33 4.80
C ARG A 79 1.83 -2.82 6.06
N LYS A 80 2.54 -3.49 6.95
CA LYS A 80 2.01 -3.99 8.23
C LYS A 80 1.48 -2.85 9.09
N ARG A 81 2.22 -1.74 9.19
CA ARG A 81 1.82 -0.60 10.02
C ARG A 81 0.54 0.05 9.51
N LEU A 82 0.46 0.36 8.21
CA LEU A 82 -0.74 0.92 7.60
C LEU A 82 -1.90 -0.07 7.67
N CYS A 83 -1.67 -1.35 7.38
CA CYS A 83 -2.71 -2.35 7.47
C CYS A 83 -3.23 -2.47 8.90
N SER A 84 -2.37 -2.47 9.93
CA SER A 84 -2.79 -2.54 11.32
C SER A 84 -3.56 -1.30 11.77
N GLN A 85 -3.13 -0.10 11.38
CA GLN A 85 -3.78 1.15 11.77
C GLN A 85 -5.21 1.25 11.18
N TYR A 86 -5.37 0.84 9.93
CA TYR A 86 -6.62 0.99 9.20
C TYR A 86 -7.52 -0.25 9.23
N ALA A 87 -6.98 -1.45 9.46
CA ALA A 87 -7.79 -2.65 9.72
C ALA A 87 -8.55 -2.54 11.04
N ASP A 88 -7.92 -1.99 12.08
CA ASP A 88 -8.61 -1.74 13.37
C ASP A 88 -9.79 -0.77 13.18
N SER A 89 -9.62 0.24 12.32
CA SER A 89 -10.71 1.15 11.93
C SER A 89 -11.82 0.46 11.13
N GLU A 90 -11.50 -0.49 10.24
CA GLU A 90 -12.52 -1.25 9.49
C GLU A 90 -13.30 -2.19 10.42
N GLU A 91 -12.62 -2.96 11.28
CA GLU A 91 -13.27 -3.84 12.27
C GLU A 91 -14.12 -3.04 13.27
N GLN A 92 -13.63 -1.89 13.74
CA GLN A 92 -14.40 -0.98 14.59
C GLN A 92 -15.60 -0.41 13.84
N ARG A 93 -15.45 -0.01 12.58
CA ARG A 93 -16.56 0.48 11.75
C ARG A 93 -17.60 -0.61 11.50
N LEU A 94 -17.18 -1.85 11.28
CA LEU A 94 -18.08 -2.99 11.08
C LEU A 94 -18.85 -3.30 12.37
N ARG A 95 -18.17 -3.27 13.53
CA ARG A 95 -18.80 -3.43 14.85
C ARG A 95 -19.77 -2.29 15.16
N ASP A 96 -19.42 -1.04 14.86
CA ASP A 96 -20.29 0.12 15.06
C ASP A 96 -21.55 0.04 14.18
N LEU A 97 -21.41 -0.40 12.92
CA LEU A 97 -22.53 -0.57 11.99
C LEU A 97 -23.49 -1.70 12.44
N ILE A 98 -22.95 -2.82 12.95
CA ILE A 98 -23.74 -3.91 13.55
C ILE A 98 -24.42 -3.45 14.85
N SER A 99 -23.75 -2.61 15.66
CA SER A 99 -24.31 -2.05 16.89
C SER A 99 -25.42 -1.03 16.59
N GLY A 100 -25.24 -0.17 15.60
CA GLY A 100 -26.21 0.83 15.15
C GLY A 100 -27.46 0.23 14.49
N MET A 101 -27.35 -0.91 13.80
CA MET A 101 -28.50 -1.60 13.20
C MET A 101 -29.42 -2.28 14.23
N GLN A 102 -28.91 -2.66 15.42
CA GLN A 102 -29.74 -3.31 16.46
C GLN A 102 -30.70 -2.36 17.20
N LEU A 103 -30.55 -1.05 17.06
CA LEU A 103 -31.40 -0.06 17.74
C LEU A 103 -32.61 0.39 16.89
N GLY A 104 -32.76 -0.14 15.67
CA GLY A 104 -33.83 0.21 14.73
C GLY A 104 -35.06 -0.71 14.73
N VAL A 105 -35.10 -1.74 15.59
CA VAL A 105 -36.26 -2.63 15.72
C VAL A 105 -37.04 -2.32 17.00
N ARG A 106 -37.82 -1.23 16.97
CA ARG A 106 -38.89 -0.99 17.94
C ARG A 106 -40.24 -1.13 17.26
#